data_AF-A0A2G8S505-F1
#
_entry.id   AF-A0A2G8S505-F1
#
_cell.length_a   1.000
_cell.length_b   1.000
_cell.length_c   1.000
_cell.angle_alpha   90.00
_cell.angle_beta   90.00
_cell.angle_gamma   90.00
#
_symmetry.space_group_name_H-M   'P 1'
#
loop_
_entity.id
_entity.type
_entity.pdbx_description
1 polymer ?
#
loop_
_entity_poly.entity_id
_entity_poly.type
_entity_poly.pdbx_seq_one_letter_code
_entity_poly.pdbx_strand_id
1 'polypeptide(L)'
;MLRNLFLFRRILRAPQPTSTCRRYLRRPTPHVPHPQQGRLYSTSQPESPPKHYIQHSIRTLNPAFVTQAEYVQFPEAQDHCYIWDAYATSTPLSTDTNDPSHRRPFSIVRASDTKQFPAGLGGYFYYYLPAGPVPPTAGEIRFRCVPFRSPEFFNQGHDFVADPDRGLPWHLPLTTIATRDSHQVFRNILLSDRLITPNILARAAEMGKALSKARTAGAKVPVLHSFGQPWYFDFETRVNWWHFMGVDKVHILRPMPNILTWKVGSDRTPSPWLGAALCVFKPDHLPTLRGRRVVRAKVLKILRPVAQNPEFPPELRYLVDAPAAVPPRAGDILHHGVPFWQFDVDGDNVDHARRAGFGALFANTGLPALRTERALRPRAPGVKEWERGRGVEVEEDEGWKRTLRSRVRK
;
A
#
# COMPACT_ATOMS: atom_id res chain seq x y z
N MET A 1 -27.22 -36.04 -22.86
CA MET A 1 -26.06 -36.13 -21.94
C MET A 1 -26.09 -34.97 -20.94
N LEU A 2 -27.03 -35.02 -19.99
CA LEU A 2 -27.22 -34.02 -18.92
C LEU A 2 -27.60 -34.79 -17.65
N ARG A 3 -26.61 -35.20 -16.86
CA ARG A 3 -26.77 -35.73 -15.51
C ARG A 3 -25.47 -35.47 -14.75
N ASN A 4 -25.47 -34.48 -13.85
CA ASN A 4 -24.66 -34.41 -12.62
C ASN A 4 -24.84 -33.04 -11.95
N LEU A 5 -26.05 -32.78 -11.45
CA LEU A 5 -26.34 -31.57 -10.68
C LEU A 5 -27.46 -31.83 -9.66
N PHE A 6 -27.42 -32.97 -8.95
CA PHE A 6 -28.38 -33.29 -7.89
C PHE A 6 -27.80 -34.25 -6.84
N LEU A 7 -26.64 -33.93 -6.28
CA LEU A 7 -26.07 -34.66 -5.13
C LEU A 7 -25.38 -33.71 -4.14
N PHE A 8 -26.14 -32.77 -3.58
CA PHE A 8 -25.66 -31.97 -2.44
C PHE A 8 -26.76 -31.58 -1.43
N ARG A 9 -27.89 -32.30 -1.39
CA ARG A 9 -29.00 -31.96 -0.49
C ARG A 9 -29.46 -33.04 0.50
N ARG A 10 -28.74 -34.16 0.63
CA ARG A 10 -29.08 -35.19 1.62
C ARG A 10 -27.80 -35.78 2.20
N ILE A 11 -27.40 -35.28 3.36
CA ILE A 11 -26.82 -35.97 4.53
C ILE A 11 -26.37 -34.83 5.47
N LEU A 12 -26.55 -35.03 6.78
CA LEU A 12 -26.46 -34.08 7.91
C LEU A 12 -27.82 -33.56 8.42
N ARG A 13 -28.62 -34.47 8.99
CA ARG A 13 -29.39 -34.14 10.21
C ARG A 13 -28.43 -34.27 11.39
N ALA A 14 -27.78 -33.19 11.78
CA ALA A 14 -27.10 -33.07 13.07
C ALA A 14 -28.15 -32.82 14.18
N PRO A 15 -27.93 -33.29 15.41
CA PRO A 15 -28.82 -33.03 16.53
C PRO A 15 -28.84 -31.53 16.87
N GLN A 16 -30.01 -31.06 17.27
CA GLN A 16 -30.29 -29.69 17.73
C GLN A 16 -29.29 -29.25 18.80
N PRO A 17 -28.59 -28.11 18.66
CA PRO A 17 -27.84 -27.53 19.76
C PRO A 17 -28.82 -26.86 20.72
N THR A 18 -28.88 -27.36 21.96
CA THR A 18 -29.54 -26.67 23.07
C THR A 18 -28.88 -25.31 23.27
N SER A 19 -29.65 -24.25 23.00
CA SER A 19 -29.23 -22.86 23.15
C SER A 19 -29.02 -22.54 24.63
N THR A 20 -27.76 -22.48 25.07
CA THR A 20 -27.38 -21.64 26.21
C THR A 20 -26.43 -20.57 25.69
N CYS A 21 -27.03 -19.44 25.34
CA CYS A 21 -26.35 -18.21 24.96
C CYS A 21 -25.63 -17.66 26.21
N ARG A 22 -24.39 -18.09 26.45
CA ARG A 22 -23.50 -17.44 27.43
C ARG A 22 -22.90 -16.20 26.79
N ARG A 23 -23.41 -15.03 27.20
CA ARG A 23 -22.68 -13.75 27.08
C ARG A 23 -21.25 -13.95 27.60
N TYR A 24 -20.26 -13.73 26.75
CA TYR A 24 -18.88 -13.52 27.19
C TYR A 24 -18.78 -12.17 27.91
N LEU A 25 -19.14 -12.16 29.19
CA LEU A 25 -18.65 -11.16 30.13
C LEU A 25 -17.18 -11.50 30.40
N ARG A 26 -16.30 -10.51 30.19
CA ARG A 26 -14.90 -10.57 30.63
C ARG A 26 -14.89 -10.92 32.13
N ARG A 27 -14.35 -12.08 32.49
CA ARG A 27 -14.04 -12.39 33.88
C ARG A 27 -12.93 -11.43 34.35
N PRO A 28 -13.07 -10.77 35.51
CA PRO A 28 -11.95 -10.11 36.15
C PRO A 28 -10.91 -11.17 36.56
N THR A 29 -9.65 -10.93 36.21
CA THR A 29 -8.51 -11.72 36.69
C THR A 29 -8.42 -11.61 38.21
N PRO A 30 -8.20 -12.72 38.93
CA PRO A 30 -7.96 -12.66 40.37
C PRO A 30 -6.64 -11.93 40.64
N HIS A 31 -6.72 -10.93 41.52
CA HIS A 31 -5.57 -10.20 42.02
C HIS A 31 -4.70 -11.17 42.83
N VAL A 32 -3.53 -11.54 42.30
CA VAL A 32 -2.50 -12.25 43.07
C VAL A 32 -1.67 -11.19 43.79
N PRO A 33 -1.58 -11.21 45.14
CA PRO A 33 -0.68 -10.32 45.86
C PRO A 33 0.77 -10.75 45.61
N HIS A 34 1.54 -9.89 44.94
CA HIS A 34 2.98 -10.08 44.80
C HIS A 34 3.69 -9.79 46.13
N PRO A 35 4.61 -10.65 46.59
CA PRO A 35 5.43 -10.38 47.77
C PRO A 35 6.40 -9.24 47.47
N GLN A 36 6.44 -8.27 48.38
CA GLN A 36 7.40 -7.17 48.37
C GLN A 36 8.80 -7.71 48.69
N GLN A 37 9.62 -7.91 47.66
CA GLN A 37 11.06 -8.06 47.83
C GLN A 37 11.73 -6.70 47.66
N GLY A 38 12.29 -6.18 48.76
CA GLY A 38 13.11 -4.98 48.76
C GLY A 38 14.36 -5.18 47.92
N ARG A 39 14.42 -4.53 46.75
CA ARG A 39 15.65 -4.34 45.98
C ARG A 39 16.24 -2.99 46.35
N LEU A 40 17.42 -3.03 46.95
CA LEU A 40 18.33 -1.90 47.07
C LEU A 40 18.74 -1.47 45.65
N TYR A 41 18.27 -0.31 45.20
CA TYR A 41 18.71 0.29 43.94
C TYR A 41 20.09 0.92 44.16
N SER A 42 21.11 0.31 43.56
CA SER A 42 22.40 0.95 43.33
C SER A 42 22.20 2.04 42.29
N THR A 43 22.40 3.29 42.70
CA THR A 43 22.39 4.51 41.90
C THR A 43 23.65 4.63 41.05
N SER A 44 23.82 3.73 40.07
CA SER A 44 24.67 4.04 38.92
C SER A 44 23.83 4.84 37.93
N GLN A 45 24.13 6.13 37.78
CA GLN A 45 23.51 6.96 36.75
C GLN A 45 23.65 6.27 35.39
N PRO A 46 22.57 6.11 34.61
CA PRO A 46 22.70 5.62 33.25
C PRO A 46 23.51 6.64 32.46
N GLU A 47 24.70 6.23 32.02
CA GLU A 47 25.48 6.98 31.03
C GLU A 47 24.56 7.37 29.88
N SER A 48 24.43 8.69 29.67
CA SER A 48 23.59 9.27 28.63
C SER A 48 24.02 8.71 27.27
N PRO A 49 23.20 7.92 26.57
CA PRO A 49 23.62 7.36 25.30
C PRO A 49 23.90 8.52 24.34
N PRO A 50 25.04 8.53 23.62
CA PRO A 50 25.31 9.52 22.60
C PRO A 50 24.33 9.29 21.44
N LYS A 51 23.21 10.03 21.46
CA LYS A 51 22.14 9.98 20.46
C LYS A 51 22.57 10.71 19.19
N HIS A 52 23.57 10.18 18.48
CA HIS A 52 23.92 10.67 17.15
C HIS A 52 22.87 10.19 16.15
N TYR A 53 21.74 10.92 16.06
CA TYR A 53 20.77 10.71 15.00
C TYR A 53 21.35 11.13 13.66
N ILE A 54 21.04 10.39 12.61
CA ILE A 54 21.42 10.79 11.25
C ILE A 54 20.59 12.00 10.84
N GLN A 55 21.28 13.09 10.52
CA GLN A 55 20.71 14.29 9.92
C GLN A 55 21.27 14.44 8.51
N HIS A 56 20.39 14.39 7.51
CA HIS A 56 20.80 14.46 6.11
C HIS A 56 20.01 15.55 5.37
N SER A 57 20.69 16.30 4.50
CA SER A 57 20.02 17.27 3.63
C SER A 57 19.88 16.69 2.22
N ILE A 58 18.69 16.81 1.63
CA ILE A 58 18.43 16.39 0.25
C ILE A 58 17.92 17.56 -0.57
N ARG A 59 18.28 17.60 -1.85
CA ARG A 59 17.85 18.63 -2.81
C ARG A 59 16.74 18.17 -3.73
N THR A 60 16.66 16.87 -3.97
CA THR A 60 15.73 16.27 -4.92
C THR A 60 15.31 14.89 -4.45
N LEU A 61 14.10 14.49 -4.84
CA LEU A 61 13.61 13.10 -4.75
C LEU A 61 13.50 12.47 -6.15
N ASN A 62 13.85 13.20 -7.20
CA ASN A 62 13.78 12.69 -8.55
C ASN A 62 15.01 11.80 -8.83
N PRO A 63 14.81 10.49 -9.10
CA PRO A 63 15.92 9.56 -9.32
C PRO A 63 16.82 9.95 -10.51
N ALA A 64 16.35 10.75 -11.47
CA ALA A 64 17.17 11.23 -12.58
C ALA A 64 18.14 12.36 -12.20
N PHE A 65 17.94 13.00 -11.04
CA PHE A 65 18.73 14.16 -10.59
C PHE A 65 19.47 13.93 -9.28
N VAL A 66 19.43 12.71 -8.71
CA VAL A 66 20.20 12.40 -7.51
C VAL A 66 21.69 12.50 -7.79
N THR A 67 22.43 13.11 -6.88
CA THR A 67 23.89 13.23 -6.93
C THR A 67 24.52 12.55 -5.70
N GLN A 68 25.84 12.58 -5.59
CA GLN A 68 26.53 12.05 -4.41
C GLN A 68 26.11 12.71 -3.09
N ALA A 69 25.63 13.96 -3.11
CA ALA A 69 25.21 14.67 -1.90
C ALA A 69 23.90 14.14 -1.31
N GLU A 70 23.03 13.52 -2.12
CA GLU A 70 21.78 12.93 -1.66
C GLU A 70 21.97 11.54 -1.02
N TYR A 71 23.20 11.00 -1.03
CA TYR A 71 23.50 9.69 -0.45
C TYR A 71 23.47 9.72 1.07
N VAL A 72 22.57 8.95 1.65
CA VAL A 72 22.44 8.76 3.10
C VAL A 72 23.17 7.49 3.49
N GLN A 73 23.96 7.56 4.56
CA GLN A 73 24.62 6.41 5.15
C GLN A 73 24.27 6.30 6.64
N PHE A 74 23.95 5.09 7.06
CA PHE A 74 23.66 4.73 8.44
C PHE A 74 24.86 3.94 8.99
N PRO A 75 25.85 4.59 9.64
CA PRO A 75 27.00 3.90 10.20
C PRO A 75 26.62 2.92 11.32
N GLU A 76 25.55 3.25 12.06
CA GLU A 76 25.01 2.47 13.16
C GLU A 76 23.52 2.22 12.96
N ALA A 77 22.93 1.35 13.78
CA ALA A 77 21.49 1.14 13.77
C ALA A 77 20.76 2.39 14.30
N GLN A 78 19.70 2.81 13.61
CA GLN A 78 19.03 4.09 13.90
C GLN A 78 17.52 3.94 13.90
N ASP A 79 16.87 4.42 14.96
CA ASP A 79 15.40 4.48 15.01
C ASP A 79 14.83 5.51 14.02
N HIS A 80 15.56 6.61 13.82
CA HIS A 80 15.10 7.78 13.08
C HIS A 80 16.19 8.35 12.18
N CYS A 81 15.77 8.90 11.05
CA CYS A 81 16.57 9.76 10.20
C CYS A 81 15.86 11.12 10.05
N TYR A 82 16.60 12.21 10.28
CA TYR A 82 16.13 13.58 10.10
C TYR A 82 16.52 14.04 8.70
N ILE A 83 15.53 14.35 7.88
CA ILE A 83 15.71 14.82 6.52
C ILE A 83 15.41 16.31 6.44
N TRP A 84 16.36 17.07 5.94
CA TRP A 84 16.27 18.51 5.76
C TRP A 84 16.19 18.86 4.28
N ASP A 85 15.46 19.92 3.96
CA ASP A 85 15.49 20.53 2.64
C ASP A 85 16.79 21.33 2.50
N ALA A 86 17.66 20.93 1.58
CA ALA A 86 18.94 21.59 1.33
C ALA A 86 18.81 23.03 0.80
N TYR A 87 17.69 23.38 0.16
CA TYR A 87 17.44 24.73 -0.35
C TYR A 87 16.60 25.58 0.59
N ALA A 88 16.05 25.02 1.66
CA ALA A 88 15.38 25.82 2.67
C ALA A 88 16.40 26.70 3.39
N THR A 89 16.45 27.98 3.00
CA THR A 89 17.19 29.01 3.72
C THR A 89 16.67 29.06 5.15
N SER A 90 17.54 28.81 6.12
CA SER A 90 17.31 29.27 7.48
C SER A 90 17.20 30.79 7.39
N THR A 91 16.01 31.35 7.58
CA THR A 91 15.81 32.80 7.56
C THR A 91 16.78 33.42 8.57
N PRO A 92 17.82 34.15 8.16
CA PRO A 92 18.89 34.59 9.07
C PRO A 92 18.49 35.81 9.91
N LEU A 93 17.21 36.19 9.92
CA LEU A 93 16.76 37.49 10.43
C LEU A 93 16.33 37.51 11.90
N SER A 94 16.51 36.43 12.66
CA SER A 94 16.18 36.46 14.08
C SER A 94 17.23 35.74 14.91
N THR A 95 17.83 36.49 15.83
CA THR A 95 18.70 35.99 16.90
C THR A 95 17.92 35.28 17.99
N ASP A 96 16.58 35.25 17.91
CA ASP A 96 15.75 34.61 18.91
C ASP A 96 15.63 33.10 18.62
N THR A 97 16.55 32.33 19.21
CA THR A 97 16.65 30.87 19.07
C THR A 97 15.41 30.10 19.56
N ASN A 98 14.47 30.79 20.20
CA ASN A 98 13.27 30.20 20.77
C ASN A 98 12.03 30.32 19.89
N ASP A 99 12.06 31.07 18.77
CA ASP A 99 10.90 31.12 17.88
C ASP A 99 10.81 29.83 17.03
N PRO A 100 9.78 28.99 17.23
CA PRO A 100 9.57 27.79 16.43
C PRO A 100 9.36 28.08 14.93
N SER A 101 9.03 29.32 14.54
CA SER A 101 8.88 29.76 13.15
C SER A 101 10.21 29.79 12.37
N HIS A 102 11.36 29.82 13.07
CA HIS A 102 12.69 29.93 12.46
C HIS A 102 13.45 28.61 12.37
N ARG A 103 12.88 27.50 12.84
CA ARG A 103 13.52 26.20 12.69
C ARG A 103 13.43 25.77 11.24
N ARG A 104 14.58 25.55 10.61
CA ARG A 104 14.65 24.97 9.25
C ARG A 104 13.74 23.73 9.22
N PRO A 105 12.88 23.58 8.21
CA PRO A 105 11.94 22.48 8.19
C PRO A 105 12.72 21.16 8.08
N PHE A 106 12.31 20.17 8.87
CA PHE A 106 12.85 18.81 8.80
C PHE A 106 11.71 17.79 8.74
N SER A 107 12.04 16.57 8.33
CA SER A 107 11.13 15.43 8.35
C SER A 107 11.78 14.26 9.06
N ILE A 108 11.01 13.59 9.91
CA ILE A 108 11.48 12.40 10.63
C ILE A 108 11.03 11.16 9.86
N VAL A 109 11.99 10.32 9.49
CA VAL A 109 11.77 9.04 8.81
C VAL A 109 12.11 7.91 9.76
N ARG A 110 11.31 6.84 9.74
CA ARG A 110 11.53 5.60 10.52
C ARG A 110 11.50 4.40 9.58
N ALA A 111 12.33 3.39 9.85
CA ALA A 111 12.26 2.13 9.11
C ALA A 111 10.92 1.42 9.36
N SER A 112 10.52 1.25 10.61
CA SER A 112 9.14 0.87 10.94
C SER A 112 8.77 1.36 12.34
N ASP A 113 7.65 0.88 12.89
CA ASP A 113 7.27 1.22 14.27
C ASP A 113 8.07 0.39 15.30
N THR A 114 8.68 -0.72 14.87
CA THR A 114 9.34 -1.72 15.73
C THR A 114 10.75 -2.10 15.28
N LYS A 115 11.22 -1.57 14.14
CA LYS A 115 12.52 -1.88 13.55
C LYS A 115 13.28 -0.60 13.25
N GLN A 116 14.59 -0.69 13.43
CA GLN A 116 15.57 0.34 13.13
C GLN A 116 16.05 0.24 11.67
N PHE A 117 16.57 1.33 11.14
CA PHE A 117 17.48 1.25 9.99
C PHE A 117 18.74 0.48 10.43
N PRO A 118 19.16 -0.56 9.70
CA PRO A 118 20.34 -1.33 10.08
C PRO A 118 21.64 -0.54 9.88
N ALA A 119 22.64 -0.86 10.68
CA ALA A 119 24.00 -0.37 10.48
C ALA A 119 24.53 -0.80 9.10
N GLY A 120 25.34 0.07 8.48
CA GLY A 120 25.86 -0.11 7.14
C GLY A 120 24.88 0.18 6.00
N LEU A 121 23.62 0.51 6.29
CA LEU A 121 22.66 0.87 5.24
C LEU A 121 23.12 2.14 4.51
N GLY A 122 23.15 2.09 3.19
CA GLY A 122 23.57 3.20 2.34
C GLY A 122 22.71 3.32 1.10
N GLY A 123 22.33 4.53 0.70
CA GLY A 123 21.43 4.70 -0.42
C GLY A 123 20.81 6.07 -0.57
N TYR A 124 19.72 6.12 -1.34
CA TYR A 124 19.04 7.35 -1.75
C TYR A 124 17.55 7.27 -1.44
N PHE A 125 17.00 8.34 -0.85
CA PHE A 125 15.55 8.56 -0.87
C PHE A 125 15.13 9.02 -2.27
N TYR A 126 14.05 8.45 -2.79
CA TYR A 126 13.51 8.83 -4.10
C TYR A 126 12.00 8.70 -4.14
N TYR A 127 11.36 9.48 -5.00
CA TYR A 127 9.95 9.36 -5.29
C TYR A 127 9.71 8.27 -6.31
N TYR A 128 8.90 7.29 -5.93
CA TYR A 128 8.45 6.19 -6.76
C TYR A 128 6.97 6.41 -7.10
N LEU A 129 6.67 6.36 -8.40
CA LEU A 129 5.31 6.27 -8.90
C LEU A 129 5.21 4.99 -9.74
N PRO A 130 4.36 4.02 -9.37
CA PRO A 130 4.22 2.79 -10.12
C PRO A 130 3.97 3.04 -11.61
N ALA A 131 4.68 2.28 -12.46
CA ALA A 131 4.44 2.33 -13.89
C ALA A 131 3.04 1.77 -14.22
N GLY A 132 2.38 2.39 -15.19
CA GLY A 132 1.09 1.94 -15.70
C GLY A 132 -0.10 2.80 -15.25
N PRO A 133 -1.33 2.27 -15.43
CA PRO A 133 -2.56 3.01 -15.19
C PRO A 133 -2.88 3.01 -13.68
N VAL A 134 -2.35 4.01 -12.98
CA VAL A 134 -2.53 4.20 -11.53
C VAL A 134 -2.95 5.62 -11.21
N PRO A 135 -3.67 5.86 -10.09
CA PRO A 135 -3.95 7.21 -9.62
C PRO A 135 -2.65 7.99 -9.37
N PRO A 136 -2.57 9.29 -9.74
CA PRO A 136 -1.40 10.12 -9.42
C PRO A 136 -1.10 10.22 -7.91
N THR A 137 -2.10 9.96 -7.08
CA THR A 137 -1.98 9.93 -5.61
C THR A 137 -1.34 8.65 -5.07
N ALA A 138 -1.06 7.66 -5.94
CA ALA A 138 -0.44 6.38 -5.57
C ALA A 138 1.07 6.44 -5.37
N GLY A 139 1.71 7.59 -5.63
CA GLY A 139 3.14 7.72 -5.44
C GLY A 139 3.57 7.66 -3.97
N GLU A 140 4.84 7.39 -3.76
CA GLU A 140 5.43 7.15 -2.45
C GLU A 140 6.92 7.48 -2.46
N ILE A 141 7.49 7.79 -1.30
CA ILE A 141 8.94 7.86 -1.15
C ILE A 141 9.45 6.48 -0.76
N ARG A 142 10.50 6.01 -1.41
CA ARG A 142 11.22 4.77 -1.09
C ARG A 142 12.68 5.08 -0.79
N PHE A 143 13.39 4.08 -0.24
CA PHE A 143 14.83 4.14 -0.03
C PHE A 143 15.51 3.08 -0.90
N ARG A 144 16.32 3.52 -1.87
CA ARG A 144 17.09 2.66 -2.77
C ARG A 144 18.45 2.39 -2.16
N CYS A 145 18.71 1.15 -1.76
CA CYS A 145 20.01 0.69 -1.28
C CYS A 145 21.01 0.63 -2.44
N VAL A 146 22.17 1.27 -2.27
CA VAL A 146 23.25 1.31 -3.26
C VAL A 146 24.57 1.12 -2.53
N PRO A 147 25.50 0.25 -3.00
CA PRO A 147 26.73 -0.06 -2.28
C PRO A 147 27.72 1.11 -2.21
N PHE A 148 27.70 2.00 -3.20
CA PHE A 148 28.63 3.11 -3.32
C PHE A 148 27.90 4.44 -3.34
N ARG A 149 28.57 5.49 -2.87
CA ARG A 149 28.15 6.89 -3.00
C ARG A 149 28.32 7.36 -4.45
N SER A 150 27.63 6.72 -5.38
CA SER A 150 27.61 7.10 -6.79
C SER A 150 26.21 6.88 -7.38
N PRO A 151 25.58 7.93 -7.95
CA PRO A 151 24.28 7.85 -8.62
C PRO A 151 24.21 6.84 -9.76
N GLU A 152 25.34 6.52 -10.39
CA GLU A 152 25.41 5.61 -11.53
C GLU A 152 24.94 4.19 -11.17
N PHE A 153 25.07 3.81 -9.89
CA PHE A 153 24.62 2.53 -9.37
C PHE A 153 23.15 2.55 -8.91
N PHE A 154 22.43 3.67 -9.04
CA PHE A 154 21.05 3.78 -8.59
C PHE A 154 20.14 2.70 -9.20
N ASN A 155 20.26 2.48 -10.52
CA ASN A 155 19.48 1.47 -11.25
C ASN A 155 19.89 0.02 -10.92
N GLN A 156 21.09 -0.18 -10.39
CA GLN A 156 21.59 -1.50 -9.96
C GLN A 156 21.22 -1.80 -8.50
N GLY A 157 20.81 -0.77 -7.75
CA GLY A 157 20.37 -0.88 -6.37
C GLY A 157 19.02 -1.58 -6.21
N HIS A 158 18.71 -1.98 -4.99
CA HIS A 158 17.42 -2.58 -4.63
C HIS A 158 16.70 -1.71 -3.60
N ASP A 159 15.37 -1.81 -3.52
CA ASP A 159 14.64 -1.07 -2.49
C ASP A 159 14.87 -1.71 -1.11
N PHE A 160 15.08 -0.86 -0.10
CA PHE A 160 15.19 -1.29 1.29
C PHE A 160 13.90 -1.98 1.75
N VAL A 161 14.02 -3.13 2.41
CA VAL A 161 12.90 -3.88 2.99
C VAL A 161 13.00 -3.77 4.51
N ALA A 162 12.19 -2.91 5.11
CA ALA A 162 12.24 -2.64 6.55
C ALA A 162 11.75 -3.81 7.42
N ASP A 163 10.92 -4.69 6.85
CA ASP A 163 10.42 -5.90 7.49
C ASP A 163 10.65 -7.10 6.55
N PRO A 164 11.79 -7.81 6.69
CA PRO A 164 12.13 -8.95 5.84
C PRO A 164 11.07 -10.06 5.87
N ASP A 165 10.36 -10.23 6.99
CA ASP A 165 9.31 -11.24 7.14
C ASP A 165 8.08 -10.91 6.29
N ARG A 166 7.85 -9.62 6.01
CA ARG A 166 6.81 -9.16 5.07
C ARG A 166 7.28 -9.05 3.64
N GLY A 167 8.58 -8.82 3.41
CA GLY A 167 9.19 -8.77 2.08
C GLY A 167 8.72 -7.60 1.19
N LEU A 168 8.06 -6.58 1.75
CA LEU A 168 7.63 -5.39 1.01
C LEU A 168 8.67 -4.28 1.11
N PRO A 169 8.92 -3.52 0.03
CA PRO A 169 9.72 -2.31 0.10
C PRO A 169 9.22 -1.36 1.19
N TRP A 170 10.18 -0.79 1.92
CA TRP A 170 9.95 0.36 2.76
C TRP A 170 9.44 1.51 1.89
N HIS A 171 8.37 2.14 2.35
CA HIS A 171 7.77 3.24 1.62
C HIS A 171 7.06 4.21 2.57
N LEU A 172 6.96 5.46 2.13
CA LEU A 172 6.19 6.52 2.75
C LEU A 172 5.14 7.02 1.73
N PRO A 173 3.86 6.59 1.85
CA PRO A 173 2.82 6.94 0.88
C PRO A 173 2.59 8.45 0.78
N LEU A 174 2.29 8.95 -0.43
CA LEU A 174 1.97 10.37 -0.64
C LEU A 174 0.82 10.84 0.24
N THR A 175 -0.18 10.00 0.51
CA THR A 175 -1.28 10.32 1.44
C THR A 175 -0.80 10.58 2.87
N THR A 176 0.29 9.92 3.31
CA THR A 176 0.91 10.16 4.62
C THR A 176 1.76 11.43 4.59
N ILE A 177 2.52 11.65 3.51
CA ILE A 177 3.33 12.87 3.30
C ILE A 177 2.44 14.11 3.27
N ALA A 178 1.30 14.03 2.60
CA ALA A 178 0.37 15.13 2.41
C ALA A 178 -0.37 15.52 3.70
N THR A 179 -0.51 14.61 4.67
CA THR A 179 -1.34 14.84 5.88
C THR A 179 -0.56 15.16 7.13
N ARG A 180 0.70 14.74 7.24
CA ARG A 180 1.48 14.91 8.47
C ARG A 180 2.41 16.09 8.38
N ASP A 181 2.32 17.01 9.34
CA ASP A 181 3.19 18.19 9.36
C ASP A 181 4.68 17.83 9.45
N SER A 182 5.00 16.72 10.11
CA SER A 182 6.35 16.14 10.17
C SER A 182 6.94 15.68 8.82
N HIS A 183 6.21 15.85 7.71
CA HIS A 183 6.65 15.54 6.34
C HIS A 183 6.65 16.75 5.41
N GLN A 184 6.69 17.97 5.98
CA GLN A 184 6.70 19.22 5.20
C GLN A 184 7.87 19.29 4.21
N VAL A 185 9.08 18.88 4.61
CA VAL A 185 10.27 18.87 3.71
C VAL A 185 9.99 18.08 2.44
N PHE A 186 9.41 16.88 2.57
CA PHE A 186 9.07 16.08 1.41
C PHE A 186 8.01 16.73 0.53
N ARG A 187 7.00 17.39 1.10
CA ARG A 187 6.02 18.14 0.30
C ARG A 187 6.68 19.23 -0.53
N ASN A 188 7.58 19.99 0.09
CA ASN A 188 8.29 21.09 -0.57
C ASN A 188 9.14 20.56 -1.73
N ILE A 189 9.95 19.52 -1.51
CA ILE A 189 10.81 18.94 -2.53
C ILE A 189 10.00 18.32 -3.68
N LEU A 190 8.91 17.61 -3.38
CA LEU A 190 8.05 17.02 -4.42
C LEU A 190 7.42 18.08 -5.33
N LEU A 191 7.07 19.25 -4.77
CA LEU A 191 6.54 20.38 -5.52
C LEU A 191 7.64 21.11 -6.30
N SER A 192 8.81 21.35 -5.70
CA SER A 192 9.95 22.01 -6.37
C SER A 192 10.47 21.20 -7.55
N ASP A 193 10.56 19.88 -7.38
CA ASP A 193 10.98 18.94 -8.42
C ASP A 193 9.90 18.72 -9.49
N ARG A 194 8.70 19.29 -9.29
CA ARG A 194 7.52 19.10 -10.16
C ARG A 194 7.14 17.62 -10.32
N LEU A 195 7.45 16.79 -9.32
CA LEU A 195 7.07 15.38 -9.28
C LEU A 195 5.57 15.22 -9.00
N ILE A 196 4.98 16.20 -8.33
CA ILE A 196 3.53 16.32 -8.12
C ILE A 196 3.08 17.77 -8.32
N THR A 197 1.77 17.96 -8.49
CA THR A 197 1.14 19.28 -8.50
C THR A 197 0.47 19.59 -7.15
N PRO A 198 0.22 20.88 -6.82
CA PRO A 198 -0.52 21.24 -5.61
C PRO A 198 -1.89 20.56 -5.50
N ASN A 199 -2.59 20.39 -6.64
CA ASN A 199 -3.89 19.71 -6.68
C ASN A 199 -3.76 18.21 -6.32
N ILE A 200 -2.74 17.51 -6.83
CA ILE A 200 -2.49 16.11 -6.46
C ILE A 200 -2.19 16.01 -4.96
N LEU A 201 -1.38 16.93 -4.42
CA LEU A 201 -1.03 16.95 -3.00
C LEU A 201 -2.25 17.21 -2.11
N ALA A 202 -3.12 18.16 -2.48
CA ALA A 202 -4.36 18.44 -1.76
C ALA A 202 -5.30 17.22 -1.75
N ARG A 203 -5.47 16.55 -2.89
CA ARG A 203 -6.26 15.31 -2.97
C ARG A 203 -5.67 14.20 -2.10
N ALA A 204 -4.35 14.00 -2.16
CA ALA A 204 -3.67 13.03 -1.31
C ALA A 204 -3.86 13.35 0.19
N ALA A 205 -3.91 14.63 0.57
CA ALA A 205 -4.19 15.05 1.93
C ALA A 205 -5.61 14.65 2.37
N GLU A 206 -6.64 14.90 1.55
CA GLU A 206 -8.01 14.48 1.84
C GLU A 206 -8.14 12.95 1.98
N MET A 207 -7.49 12.19 1.10
CA MET A 207 -7.44 10.73 1.18
C MET A 207 -6.72 10.25 2.44
N GLY A 208 -5.61 10.89 2.82
CA GLY A 208 -4.88 10.57 4.05
C GLY A 208 -5.69 10.90 5.32
N LYS A 209 -6.49 11.97 5.31
CA LYS A 209 -7.42 12.30 6.41
C LYS A 209 -8.48 11.22 6.55
N ALA A 210 -9.08 10.79 5.44
CA ALA A 210 -10.05 9.69 5.43
C ALA A 210 -9.44 8.38 5.97
N LEU A 211 -8.22 8.03 5.55
CA LEU A 211 -7.48 6.88 6.06
C LEU A 211 -7.19 6.99 7.56
N SER A 212 -6.81 8.17 8.03
CA SER A 212 -6.50 8.40 9.45
C SER A 212 -7.74 8.26 10.34
N LYS A 213 -8.92 8.70 9.86
CA LYS A 213 -10.20 8.48 10.54
C LYS A 213 -10.62 7.01 10.56
N ALA A 214 -10.25 6.25 9.54
CA ALA A 214 -10.56 4.82 9.43
C ALA A 214 -9.63 3.89 10.22
N ARG A 215 -8.50 4.41 10.74
CA ARG A 215 -7.51 3.59 11.46
C ARG A 215 -8.14 2.95 12.68
N THR A 216 -8.34 1.64 12.61
CA THR A 216 -8.78 0.81 13.73
C THR A 216 -7.54 0.43 14.54
N ALA A 217 -7.49 0.84 15.81
CA ALA A 217 -6.58 0.36 16.87
C ALA A 217 -5.18 -0.15 16.42
N GLY A 218 -4.38 0.71 15.78
CA GLY A 218 -2.95 0.45 15.52
C GLY A 218 -2.61 -0.42 14.30
N ALA A 219 -3.58 -0.96 13.56
CA ALA A 219 -3.28 -1.79 12.39
C ALA A 219 -2.92 -0.92 11.15
N LYS A 220 -1.75 -1.17 10.55
CA LYS A 220 -1.39 -0.64 9.22
C LYS A 220 -2.14 -1.44 8.14
N VAL A 221 -3.28 -0.92 7.70
CA VAL A 221 -4.09 -1.52 6.63
C VAL A 221 -3.48 -1.18 5.26
N PRO A 222 -3.20 -2.16 4.38
CA PRO A 222 -2.70 -1.90 3.04
C PRO A 222 -3.73 -1.13 2.20
N VAL A 223 -3.24 -0.13 1.45
CA VAL A 223 -4.03 0.63 0.48
C VAL A 223 -3.60 0.22 -0.91
N LEU A 224 -4.50 -0.45 -1.63
CA LEU A 224 -4.23 -1.01 -2.95
C LEU A 224 -4.76 -0.09 -4.04
N HIS A 225 -3.91 0.29 -4.98
CA HIS A 225 -4.22 1.22 -6.07
C HIS A 225 -4.25 0.54 -7.44
N SER A 226 -3.77 -0.70 -7.57
CA SER A 226 -3.73 -1.38 -8.87
C SER A 226 -3.73 -2.90 -8.74
N PHE A 227 -4.14 -3.58 -9.82
CA PHE A 227 -3.89 -5.01 -9.97
C PHE A 227 -2.40 -5.28 -10.13
N GLY A 228 -1.92 -6.39 -9.55
CA GLY A 228 -0.49 -6.70 -9.54
C GLY A 228 0.31 -6.04 -8.43
N GLN A 229 -0.26 -5.07 -7.69
CA GLN A 229 0.40 -4.51 -6.50
C GLN A 229 0.55 -5.60 -5.42
N PRO A 230 1.78 -5.88 -4.94
CA PRO A 230 2.01 -6.86 -3.88
C PRO A 230 1.42 -6.42 -2.54
N TRP A 231 0.89 -7.38 -1.79
CA TRP A 231 0.45 -7.19 -0.42
C TRP A 231 0.76 -8.43 0.42
N TYR A 232 1.02 -8.20 1.71
CA TYR A 232 1.32 -9.26 2.67
C TYR A 232 0.05 -9.99 3.10
N PHE A 233 0.06 -11.30 2.98
CA PHE A 233 -1.03 -12.18 3.40
C PHE A 233 -0.54 -13.17 4.44
N ASP A 234 -1.06 -13.05 5.67
CA ASP A 234 -0.85 -14.03 6.72
C ASP A 234 -1.99 -15.06 6.67
N PHE A 235 -1.64 -16.32 6.45
CA PHE A 235 -2.63 -17.38 6.31
C PHE A 235 -3.38 -17.64 7.62
N GLU A 236 -2.79 -17.33 8.77
CA GLU A 236 -3.39 -17.58 10.09
C GLU A 236 -4.44 -16.52 10.47
N THR A 237 -4.32 -15.31 9.90
CA THR A 237 -5.17 -14.18 10.29
C THR A 237 -6.63 -14.47 10.01
N ARG A 238 -7.55 -14.23 10.96
CA ARG A 238 -9.00 -14.51 10.75
C ARG A 238 -9.69 -13.56 9.79
N VAL A 239 -9.19 -12.33 9.67
CA VAL A 239 -9.76 -11.28 8.82
C VAL A 239 -8.69 -10.47 8.10
N ASN A 240 -8.89 -10.22 6.82
CA ASN A 240 -8.06 -9.35 6.03
C ASN A 240 -8.61 -7.93 6.00
N TRP A 241 -7.70 -6.96 6.06
CA TRP A 241 -8.03 -5.55 5.90
C TRP A 241 -7.43 -5.06 4.59
N TRP A 242 -8.25 -4.44 3.76
CA TRP A 242 -7.80 -3.75 2.56
C TRP A 242 -8.57 -2.45 2.41
N HIS A 243 -7.87 -1.43 1.95
CA HIS A 243 -8.49 -0.22 1.42
C HIS A 243 -8.08 -0.07 -0.03
N PHE A 244 -8.91 0.60 -0.83
CA PHE A 244 -8.63 0.73 -2.26
C PHE A 244 -8.54 2.20 -2.63
N MET A 245 -7.49 2.54 -3.36
CA MET A 245 -7.26 3.89 -3.86
C MET A 245 -7.92 4.03 -5.23
N GLY A 246 -8.93 4.89 -5.33
CA GLY A 246 -9.44 5.38 -6.60
C GLY A 246 -8.70 6.63 -7.07
N VAL A 247 -9.21 7.23 -8.15
CA VAL A 247 -8.62 8.43 -8.78
C VAL A 247 -8.62 9.64 -7.86
N ASP A 248 -9.71 9.82 -7.11
CA ASP A 248 -10.01 11.02 -6.34
C ASP A 248 -10.27 10.75 -4.85
N LYS A 249 -10.49 9.49 -4.47
CA LYS A 249 -10.82 9.10 -3.11
C LYS A 249 -10.28 7.73 -2.73
N VAL A 250 -10.31 7.45 -1.44
CA VAL A 250 -10.00 6.13 -0.88
C VAL A 250 -11.28 5.44 -0.46
N HIS A 251 -11.41 4.17 -0.82
CA HIS A 251 -12.52 3.31 -0.45
C HIS A 251 -12.11 2.50 0.78
N ILE A 252 -12.67 2.91 1.92
CA ILE A 252 -12.48 2.25 3.21
C ILE A 252 -13.44 1.07 3.31
N LEU A 253 -12.90 -0.13 3.53
CA LEU A 253 -13.70 -1.34 3.68
C LEU A 253 -13.67 -1.83 5.13
N ARG A 254 -14.75 -2.51 5.50
CA ARG A 254 -14.79 -3.38 6.67
C ARG A 254 -13.89 -4.60 6.46
N PRO A 255 -13.36 -5.19 7.55
CA PRO A 255 -12.55 -6.40 7.44
C PRO A 255 -13.30 -7.47 6.67
N MET A 256 -12.60 -8.12 5.76
CA MET A 256 -13.08 -9.28 5.05
C MET A 256 -12.65 -10.53 5.82
N PRO A 257 -13.48 -11.57 5.88
CA PRO A 257 -13.01 -12.86 6.34
C PRO A 257 -11.78 -13.32 5.56
N ASN A 258 -10.91 -14.09 6.20
CA ASN A 258 -9.78 -14.67 5.51
C ASN A 258 -10.24 -15.47 4.29
N ILE A 259 -9.58 -15.22 3.16
CA ILE A 259 -9.82 -15.78 1.83
C ILE A 259 -9.89 -17.32 1.85
N LEU A 260 -9.17 -17.94 2.78
CA LEU A 260 -9.05 -19.39 2.97
C LEU A 260 -10.06 -19.96 3.96
N THR A 261 -10.99 -19.16 4.51
CA THR A 261 -11.94 -19.60 5.56
C THR A 261 -13.36 -19.77 5.04
N TRP A 262 -14.03 -20.85 5.44
CA TRP A 262 -15.42 -21.12 5.06
C TRP A 262 -16.39 -20.70 6.15
N LYS A 263 -17.63 -20.45 5.75
CA LYS A 263 -18.74 -20.31 6.69
C LYS A 263 -19.39 -21.69 6.85
N VAL A 264 -19.46 -22.18 8.09
CA VAL A 264 -20.14 -23.42 8.45
C VAL A 264 -21.19 -23.07 9.49
N GLY A 265 -22.47 -23.10 9.09
CA GLY A 265 -23.56 -22.57 9.92
C GLY A 265 -23.42 -21.06 10.15
N SER A 266 -23.42 -20.63 11.41
CA SER A 266 -23.15 -19.24 11.81
C SER A 266 -21.67 -18.90 11.86
N ASP A 267 -20.81 -19.90 11.99
CA ASP A 267 -19.41 -19.72 12.37
C ASP A 267 -18.50 -19.77 11.15
N ARG A 268 -17.26 -19.33 11.35
CA ARG A 268 -16.20 -19.44 10.35
C ARG A 268 -15.11 -20.36 10.84
N THR A 269 -14.66 -21.23 9.94
CA THR A 269 -13.51 -22.08 10.20
C THR A 269 -12.25 -21.22 10.33
N PRO A 270 -11.23 -21.67 11.06
CA PRO A 270 -9.89 -21.14 10.86
C PRO A 270 -9.39 -21.46 9.44
N SER A 271 -8.30 -20.81 9.03
CA SER A 271 -7.62 -21.15 7.79
C SER A 271 -7.06 -22.57 7.88
N PRO A 272 -7.09 -23.37 6.80
CA PRO A 272 -6.46 -24.69 6.77
C PRO A 272 -4.93 -24.63 6.78
N TRP A 273 -4.35 -23.46 6.46
CA TRP A 273 -2.92 -23.27 6.31
C TRP A 273 -2.41 -22.21 7.29
N LEU A 274 -1.22 -22.48 7.85
CA LEU A 274 -0.35 -21.51 8.51
C LEU A 274 0.72 -21.05 7.52
N GLY A 275 1.37 -19.93 7.82
CA GLY A 275 2.43 -19.36 7.01
C GLY A 275 2.09 -17.95 6.53
N ALA A 276 2.85 -17.45 5.56
CA ALA A 276 2.62 -16.15 4.99
C ALA A 276 3.16 -16.06 3.57
N ALA A 277 2.54 -15.20 2.77
CA ALA A 277 2.93 -14.97 1.40
C ALA A 277 2.80 -13.49 1.00
N LEU A 278 3.53 -13.09 -0.04
CA LEU A 278 3.13 -11.96 -0.86
C LEU A 278 2.11 -12.42 -1.86
N CYS A 279 0.99 -11.71 -1.93
CA CYS A 279 -0.07 -11.94 -2.87
C CYS A 279 -0.29 -10.72 -3.75
N VAL A 280 -0.96 -10.92 -4.88
CA VAL A 280 -1.42 -9.84 -5.77
C VAL A 280 -2.86 -10.11 -6.16
N PHE A 281 -3.65 -9.05 -6.32
CA PHE A 281 -4.94 -9.19 -7.00
C PHE A 281 -4.74 -9.18 -8.52
N LYS A 282 -5.51 -10.00 -9.22
CA LYS A 282 -5.56 -10.06 -10.68
C LYS A 282 -7.02 -10.03 -11.15
N PRO A 283 -7.31 -9.33 -12.26
CA PRO A 283 -8.58 -9.50 -12.93
C PRO A 283 -8.68 -10.92 -13.50
N ASP A 284 -9.88 -11.46 -13.51
CA ASP A 284 -10.19 -12.73 -14.14
C ASP A 284 -10.74 -12.49 -15.55
N HIS A 285 -10.15 -13.17 -16.53
CA HIS A 285 -10.46 -13.00 -17.95
C HIS A 285 -11.03 -14.26 -18.59
N LEU A 286 -11.51 -15.22 -17.78
CA LEU A 286 -12.16 -16.41 -18.35
C LEU A 286 -13.31 -16.01 -19.29
N PRO A 287 -13.45 -16.65 -20.48
CA PRO A 287 -14.49 -16.32 -21.45
C PRO A 287 -15.91 -16.40 -20.87
N THR A 288 -16.15 -17.32 -19.93
CA THR A 288 -17.43 -17.50 -19.23
C THR A 288 -17.79 -16.34 -18.30
N LEU A 289 -16.83 -15.48 -17.97
CA LEU A 289 -16.99 -14.31 -17.11
C LEU A 289 -16.93 -12.99 -17.91
N ARG A 290 -17.05 -13.06 -19.24
CA ARG A 290 -17.03 -11.87 -20.10
C ARG A 290 -18.08 -10.86 -19.65
N GLY A 291 -17.64 -9.61 -19.46
CA GLY A 291 -18.50 -8.52 -18.99
C GLY A 291 -18.68 -8.45 -17.47
N ARG A 292 -18.16 -9.42 -16.70
CA ARG A 292 -18.16 -9.38 -15.23
C ARG A 292 -16.82 -8.92 -14.71
N ARG A 293 -16.84 -8.18 -13.60
CA ARG A 293 -15.62 -7.78 -12.88
C ARG A 293 -15.33 -8.79 -11.79
N VAL A 294 -14.56 -9.82 -12.13
CA VAL A 294 -14.17 -10.86 -11.16
C VAL A 294 -12.69 -10.72 -10.81
N VAL A 295 -12.37 -10.77 -9.51
CA VAL A 295 -11.02 -10.66 -8.97
C VAL A 295 -10.56 -11.99 -8.41
N ARG A 296 -9.30 -12.35 -8.66
CA ARG A 296 -8.60 -13.47 -8.02
C ARG A 296 -7.40 -12.97 -7.22
N ALA A 297 -7.02 -13.73 -6.21
CA ALA A 297 -5.77 -13.52 -5.47
C ALA A 297 -4.74 -14.55 -5.94
N LYS A 298 -3.56 -14.08 -6.36
CA LYS A 298 -2.45 -14.93 -6.80
C LYS A 298 -1.29 -14.80 -5.81
N VAL A 299 -0.70 -15.92 -5.44
CA VAL A 299 0.53 -15.98 -4.63
C VAL A 299 1.70 -15.57 -5.50
N LEU A 300 2.41 -14.53 -5.10
CA LEU A 300 3.62 -14.07 -5.75
C LEU A 300 4.86 -14.78 -5.18
N LYS A 301 4.97 -14.86 -3.85
CA LYS A 301 6.12 -15.44 -3.15
C LYS A 301 5.69 -15.96 -1.78
N ILE A 302 6.21 -17.12 -1.38
CA ILE A 302 6.07 -17.64 0.00
C ILE A 302 7.14 -16.96 0.88
N LEU A 303 6.69 -16.40 2.00
CA LEU A 303 7.55 -15.68 2.96
C LEU A 303 7.85 -16.54 4.19
N ARG A 304 6.81 -17.18 4.75
CA ARG A 304 6.94 -18.19 5.80
C ARG A 304 6.44 -19.53 5.25
N PRO A 305 7.15 -20.65 5.49
CA PRO A 305 6.75 -21.97 5.00
C PRO A 305 5.29 -22.27 5.30
N VAL A 306 4.61 -22.88 4.32
CA VAL A 306 3.21 -23.25 4.44
C VAL A 306 3.11 -24.56 5.21
N ALA A 307 2.34 -24.56 6.29
CA ALA A 307 2.09 -25.74 7.11
C ALA A 307 0.58 -25.94 7.32
N GLN A 308 0.17 -27.16 7.64
CA GLN A 308 -1.22 -27.43 8.02
C GLN A 308 -1.54 -26.73 9.35
N ASN A 309 -2.74 -26.15 9.44
CA ASN A 309 -3.22 -25.57 10.69
C ASN A 309 -3.83 -26.67 11.59
N PRO A 310 -3.28 -26.91 12.79
CA PRO A 310 -3.83 -27.91 13.72
C PRO A 310 -5.22 -27.52 14.26
N GLU A 311 -5.57 -26.22 14.26
CA GLU A 311 -6.91 -25.76 14.65
C GLU A 311 -7.96 -26.03 13.56
N PHE A 312 -7.55 -26.42 12.35
CA PHE A 312 -8.49 -26.69 11.27
C PHE A 312 -9.31 -27.96 11.55
N PRO A 313 -10.66 -27.88 11.54
CA PRO A 313 -11.51 -29.00 11.95
C PRO A 313 -11.20 -30.29 11.16
N PRO A 314 -10.88 -31.41 11.83
CA PRO A 314 -10.54 -32.67 11.18
C PRO A 314 -11.64 -33.15 10.22
N GLU A 315 -12.90 -32.94 10.57
CA GLU A 315 -14.05 -33.32 9.76
C GLU A 315 -14.18 -32.53 8.45
N LEU A 316 -13.46 -31.40 8.31
CA LEU A 316 -13.42 -30.59 7.08
C LEU A 316 -12.14 -30.79 6.28
N ARG A 317 -11.20 -31.61 6.76
CA ARG A 317 -9.91 -31.88 6.10
C ARG A 317 -10.09 -32.42 4.69
N TYR A 318 -11.15 -33.16 4.40
CA TYR A 318 -11.45 -33.63 3.04
C TYR A 318 -11.60 -32.51 2.00
N LEU A 319 -11.94 -31.27 2.41
CA LEU A 319 -11.99 -30.11 1.53
C LEU A 319 -10.61 -29.61 1.09
N VAL A 320 -9.57 -29.97 1.86
CA VAL A 320 -8.18 -29.55 1.65
C VAL A 320 -7.22 -30.71 1.37
N ASP A 321 -7.61 -31.95 1.65
CA ASP A 321 -6.83 -33.15 1.33
C ASP A 321 -7.20 -33.73 -0.05
N ALA A 322 -8.22 -33.16 -0.73
CA ALA A 322 -8.52 -33.51 -2.10
C ALA A 322 -7.27 -33.28 -2.98
N PRO A 323 -7.03 -34.10 -4.02
CA PRO A 323 -5.85 -33.96 -4.90
C PRO A 323 -5.65 -32.54 -5.49
N ALA A 324 -6.71 -31.75 -5.54
CA ALA A 324 -6.71 -30.37 -6.02
C ALA A 324 -6.33 -29.32 -4.97
N ALA A 325 -6.38 -29.62 -3.68
CA ALA A 325 -6.16 -28.66 -2.60
C ALA A 325 -4.73 -28.75 -2.05
N VAL A 326 -3.77 -28.49 -2.92
CA VAL A 326 -2.36 -28.42 -2.56
C VAL A 326 -2.11 -27.18 -1.68
N PRO A 327 -1.20 -27.23 -0.68
CA PRO A 327 -0.78 -26.04 0.04
C PRO A 327 -0.35 -24.94 -0.94
N PRO A 328 -0.74 -23.66 -0.72
CA PRO A 328 -0.42 -22.57 -1.64
C PRO A 328 1.06 -22.48 -1.97
N ARG A 329 1.41 -22.40 -3.26
CA ARG A 329 2.79 -22.21 -3.74
C ARG A 329 2.91 -20.89 -4.48
N ALA A 330 4.15 -20.42 -4.64
CA ALA A 330 4.43 -19.25 -5.48
C ALA A 330 3.94 -19.51 -6.92
N GLY A 331 3.14 -18.59 -7.46
CA GLY A 331 2.51 -18.74 -8.76
C GLY A 331 1.04 -19.20 -8.73
N ASP A 332 0.57 -19.78 -7.63
CA ASP A 332 -0.78 -20.33 -7.54
C ASP A 332 -1.85 -19.24 -7.38
N ILE A 333 -3.07 -19.54 -7.80
CA ILE A 333 -4.26 -18.79 -7.36
C ILE A 333 -4.65 -19.33 -5.98
N LEU A 334 -5.01 -18.46 -5.05
CA LEU A 334 -5.48 -18.91 -3.74
C LEU A 334 -6.79 -19.68 -3.87
N HIS A 335 -6.90 -20.79 -3.16
CA HIS A 335 -8.08 -21.66 -3.17
C HIS A 335 -8.94 -21.48 -1.93
N HIS A 336 -10.26 -21.58 -2.13
CA HIS A 336 -11.26 -21.70 -1.08
C HIS A 336 -11.79 -23.14 -1.05
N GLY A 337 -10.85 -24.09 -0.91
CA GLY A 337 -11.11 -25.54 -0.92
C GLY A 337 -10.89 -26.07 -2.31
N VAL A 338 -11.88 -26.76 -2.88
CA VAL A 338 -11.84 -27.16 -4.28
C VAL A 338 -11.88 -25.96 -5.24
N PRO A 339 -12.80 -24.97 -5.11
CA PRO A 339 -12.79 -23.83 -6.02
C PRO A 339 -11.64 -22.87 -5.71
N PHE A 340 -11.10 -22.21 -6.73
CA PHE A 340 -10.27 -21.04 -6.53
C PHE A 340 -11.09 -19.94 -5.84
N TRP A 341 -10.43 -19.10 -5.05
CA TRP A 341 -11.08 -17.92 -4.53
C TRP A 341 -11.32 -16.91 -5.65
N GLN A 342 -12.56 -16.46 -5.74
CA GLN A 342 -13.01 -15.41 -6.64
C GLN A 342 -13.87 -14.43 -5.87
N PHE A 343 -13.72 -13.16 -6.22
CA PHE A 343 -14.61 -12.11 -5.78
C PHE A 343 -15.27 -11.47 -6.99
N ASP A 344 -16.55 -11.77 -7.20
CA ASP A 344 -17.35 -11.09 -8.21
C ASP A 344 -17.83 -9.74 -7.67
N VAL A 345 -17.26 -8.66 -8.18
CA VAL A 345 -17.53 -7.29 -7.75
C VAL A 345 -18.99 -6.91 -8.01
N ASP A 346 -19.59 -7.49 -9.04
CA ASP A 346 -20.94 -7.17 -9.51
C ASP A 346 -22.01 -8.11 -8.94
N GLY A 347 -21.63 -9.01 -8.03
CA GLY A 347 -22.57 -9.96 -7.42
C GLY A 347 -23.64 -9.27 -6.57
N ASP A 348 -24.84 -9.83 -6.56
CA ASP A 348 -26.03 -9.26 -5.88
C ASP A 348 -25.81 -9.08 -4.36
N ASN A 349 -25.05 -9.99 -3.75
CA ASN A 349 -24.80 -10.00 -2.30
C ASN A 349 -23.58 -9.17 -1.87
N VAL A 350 -22.97 -8.41 -2.78
CA VAL A 350 -21.82 -7.57 -2.46
C VAL A 350 -22.28 -6.22 -1.92
N ASP A 351 -21.83 -5.87 -0.72
CA ASP A 351 -22.12 -4.55 -0.15
C ASP A 351 -21.44 -3.42 -0.93
N HIS A 352 -22.05 -2.24 -0.88
CA HIS A 352 -21.62 -1.09 -1.67
C HIS A 352 -20.15 -0.71 -1.46
N ALA A 353 -19.62 -0.80 -0.24
CA ALA A 353 -18.23 -0.42 0.04
C ALA A 353 -17.24 -1.38 -0.65
N ARG A 354 -17.52 -2.68 -0.61
CA ARG A 354 -16.70 -3.69 -1.32
C ARG A 354 -16.81 -3.55 -2.83
N ARG A 355 -18.01 -3.36 -3.36
CA ARG A 355 -18.24 -3.12 -4.79
C ARG A 355 -17.46 -1.90 -5.28
N ALA A 356 -17.53 -0.80 -4.53
CA ALA A 356 -16.82 0.43 -4.87
C ALA A 356 -15.30 0.27 -4.76
N GLY A 357 -14.80 -0.39 -3.71
CA GLY A 357 -13.36 -0.58 -3.50
C GLY A 357 -12.71 -1.45 -4.56
N PHE A 358 -13.20 -2.68 -4.77
CA PHE A 358 -12.66 -3.53 -5.85
C PHE A 358 -12.97 -2.96 -7.23
N GLY A 359 -14.11 -2.29 -7.40
CA GLY A 359 -14.45 -1.56 -8.62
C GLY A 359 -13.43 -0.46 -8.95
N ALA A 360 -12.82 0.19 -7.95
CA ALA A 360 -11.77 1.17 -8.16
C ALA A 360 -10.51 0.56 -8.81
N LEU A 361 -10.14 -0.69 -8.47
CA LEU A 361 -9.02 -1.36 -9.14
C LEU A 361 -9.26 -1.54 -10.63
N PHE A 362 -10.49 -1.91 -11.02
CA PHE A 362 -10.88 -1.99 -12.43
C PHE A 362 -10.92 -0.62 -13.10
N ALA A 363 -11.52 0.38 -12.46
CA ALA A 363 -11.56 1.75 -12.98
C ALA A 363 -10.14 2.30 -13.23
N ASN A 364 -9.20 2.01 -12.32
CA ASN A 364 -7.82 2.44 -12.45
C ASN A 364 -7.12 1.82 -13.68
N THR A 365 -7.50 0.62 -14.14
CA THR A 365 -6.91 0.04 -15.37
C THR A 365 -7.17 0.86 -16.62
N GLY A 366 -8.21 1.70 -16.62
CA GLY A 366 -8.54 2.61 -17.72
C GLY A 366 -7.87 3.98 -17.62
N LEU A 367 -7.06 4.23 -16.58
CA LEU A 367 -6.34 5.48 -16.46
C LEU A 367 -5.26 5.60 -17.52
N PRO A 368 -4.97 6.82 -18.00
CA PRO A 368 -3.81 7.02 -18.87
C PRO A 368 -2.55 6.61 -18.10
N ALA A 369 -1.62 5.96 -18.80
CA ALA A 369 -0.28 5.78 -18.25
C ALA A 369 0.28 7.17 -17.91
N LEU A 370 0.67 7.36 -16.65
CA LEU A 370 1.28 8.62 -16.23
C LEU A 370 2.61 8.74 -16.96
N ARG A 371 2.72 9.77 -17.80
CA ARG A 371 3.94 10.08 -18.58
C ARG A 371 5.03 10.59 -17.65
N THR A 372 5.54 9.74 -16.75
CA THR A 372 6.68 10.07 -15.89
C THR A 372 7.94 10.28 -16.72
N GLU A 373 8.13 9.55 -17.82
CA GLU A 373 9.34 9.62 -18.64
C GLU A 373 9.60 10.98 -19.31
N ARG A 374 8.56 11.76 -19.65
CA ARG A 374 8.77 13.06 -20.31
C ARG A 374 9.18 14.16 -19.32
N ALA A 375 8.87 14.00 -18.04
CA ALA A 375 9.31 14.88 -16.96
C ALA A 375 10.73 14.56 -16.44
N LEU A 376 11.28 13.38 -16.80
CA LEU A 376 12.62 12.93 -16.42
C LEU A 376 13.72 13.36 -17.40
N ARG A 377 13.38 13.94 -18.56
CA ARG A 377 14.41 14.54 -19.40
C ARG A 377 14.86 15.86 -18.77
N PRO A 378 16.16 16.07 -18.53
CA PRO A 378 16.67 17.39 -18.20
C PRO A 378 16.13 18.36 -19.25
N ARG A 379 15.46 19.44 -18.81
CA ARG A 379 15.26 20.58 -19.71
C ARG A 379 16.66 21.03 -20.10
N ALA A 380 17.00 20.94 -21.39
CA ALA A 380 18.24 21.50 -21.89
C ALA A 380 18.34 22.95 -21.38
N PRO A 381 19.44 23.34 -20.72
CA PRO A 381 19.63 24.71 -20.28
C PRO A 381 19.49 25.64 -21.50
N GLY A 382 18.49 26.53 -21.50
CA GLY A 382 18.32 27.55 -22.55
C GLY A 382 17.01 27.52 -23.35
N VAL A 383 16.12 26.54 -23.17
CA VAL A 383 14.81 26.59 -23.85
C VAL A 383 13.84 27.48 -23.08
N LYS A 384 13.81 28.77 -23.43
CA LYS A 384 12.74 29.70 -23.02
C LYS A 384 11.43 29.21 -23.65
N GLU A 385 10.50 28.81 -22.80
CA GLU A 385 9.14 28.47 -23.18
C GLU A 385 8.45 29.75 -23.64
N TRP A 386 8.25 29.89 -24.95
CA TRP A 386 7.36 30.92 -25.48
C TRP A 386 5.95 30.53 -25.06
N GLU A 387 5.43 31.20 -24.03
CA GLU A 387 4.02 31.21 -23.71
C GLU A 387 3.27 31.71 -24.96
N ARG A 388 2.68 30.77 -25.69
CA ARG A 388 1.76 31.09 -26.79
C ARG A 388 0.40 31.47 -26.18
N GLY A 389 0.40 32.53 -25.39
CA GLY A 389 -0.76 33.32 -25.06
C GLY A 389 -0.91 34.41 -26.09
N ARG A 390 -1.61 34.12 -27.19
CA ARG A 390 -2.26 35.15 -28.00
C ARG A 390 -3.46 34.50 -28.67
N GLY A 391 -4.64 34.95 -28.24
CA GLY A 391 -5.89 34.69 -28.93
C GLY A 391 -5.74 35.14 -30.38
N VAL A 392 -6.07 34.23 -31.29
CA VAL A 392 -6.46 34.59 -32.63
C VAL A 392 -7.98 34.63 -32.55
N GLU A 393 -8.55 35.83 -32.55
CA GLU A 393 -9.90 36.02 -33.03
C GLU A 393 -9.92 35.45 -34.46
N VAL A 394 -10.66 34.37 -34.63
CA VAL A 394 -11.00 33.87 -35.96
C VAL A 394 -12.15 34.75 -36.42
N GLU A 395 -11.81 35.72 -37.25
CA GLU A 395 -12.74 36.45 -38.11
C GLU A 395 -13.45 35.39 -38.96
N GLU A 396 -14.76 35.21 -38.72
CA GLU A 396 -15.63 34.32 -39.49
C GLU A 396 -15.79 34.90 -40.90
N ASP A 397 -15.00 34.37 -41.84
CA ASP A 397 -15.21 34.64 -43.27
C ASP A 397 -16.32 33.70 -43.81
N GLU A 398 -17.50 34.31 -43.98
CA GLU A 398 -18.70 33.79 -44.63
C GLU A 398 -18.40 33.44 -46.09
N GLY A 399 -18.05 32.18 -46.36
CA GLY A 399 -17.61 31.85 -47.71
C GLY A 399 -17.54 30.38 -48.11
N TRP A 400 -18.53 29.54 -47.78
CA TRP A 400 -18.94 28.43 -48.67
C TRP A 400 -20.24 27.74 -48.21
N LYS A 401 -21.38 28.25 -48.70
CA LYS A 401 -22.56 27.44 -49.00
C LYS A 401 -22.50 27.06 -50.47
N ARG A 402 -22.26 25.79 -50.79
CA ARG A 402 -22.83 25.14 -52.00
C ARG A 402 -22.63 23.62 -51.99
N THR A 403 -23.78 22.93 -51.85
CA THR A 403 -24.19 21.72 -52.58
C THR A 403 -23.31 20.46 -52.54
N LEU A 404 -23.85 19.38 -51.95
CA LEU A 404 -24.19 18.19 -52.75
C LEU A 404 -25.30 17.37 -52.08
N ARG A 405 -26.53 17.52 -52.60
CA ARG A 405 -27.59 16.51 -52.51
C ARG A 405 -27.57 15.67 -53.78
N SER A 406 -27.97 14.40 -53.62
CA SER A 406 -28.32 13.41 -54.65
C SER A 406 -27.14 12.62 -55.26
N ARG A 407 -27.16 11.29 -55.12
CA ARG A 407 -27.92 10.40 -56.01
C ARG A 407 -28.04 8.98 -55.44
N VAL A 408 -29.30 8.54 -55.44
CA VAL A 408 -29.79 7.16 -55.39
C VAL A 408 -29.79 6.59 -56.82
N ARG A 409 -29.63 5.26 -56.92
CA ARG A 409 -29.82 4.35 -58.08
C ARG A 409 -28.73 4.32 -59.16
N LYS A 410 -28.03 3.18 -59.22
CA LYS A 410 -28.39 2.10 -60.15
C LYS A 410 -28.40 0.78 -59.40
#